data_AF-A0A3C1PS87-F1
#
_entry.id   AF-A0A3C1PS87-F1
#
_cell.length_a   1.000
_cell.length_b   1.000
_cell.length_c   1.000
_cell.angle_alpha   90.00
_cell.angle_beta   90.00
_cell.angle_gamma   90.00
#
_symmetry.space_group_name_H-M   'P 1'
#
loop_
_entity.id
_entity.type
_entity.pdbx_description
1 polymer ?
#
loop_
_entity_poly.entity_id
_entity_poly.type
_entity_poly.pdbx_seq_one_letter_code
_entity_poly.pdbx_strand_id
1 'polypeptide(L)' 'MQLSDRQQEIIDEFEFYDSWMDKYQYLIDLGKELEPLDEAEKNEKNLVRGCQSQVWMIVSGHSANV' A
#
# COMPACT_ATOMS: atom_id res chain seq x y z
N MET A 1 1.21 -5.85 19.03
CA MET A 1 1.77 -6.31 17.75
C MET A 1 3.03 -5.50 17.49
N GLN A 2 4.16 -6.17 17.33
CA GLN A 2 5.40 -5.52 16.92
C GLN A 2 5.44 -5.40 15.39
N LEU A 3 6.30 -4.51 14.86
CA LEU A 3 6.45 -4.34 13.41
C LEU A 3 6.91 -5.64 12.72
N SER A 4 7.77 -6.41 13.39
CA SER A 4 8.25 -7.71 12.92
C SER A 4 7.12 -8.72 12.73
N ASP A 5 6.17 -8.77 13.68
CA ASP A 5 5.06 -9.72 13.64
C ASP A 5 4.18 -9.44 12.40
N ARG A 6 3.90 -8.16 12.14
CA ARG A 6 3.13 -7.72 10.96
C ARG A 6 3.82 -8.06 9.64
N GLN A 7 5.14 -7.93 9.58
CA GLN A 7 5.89 -8.28 8.39
C GLN A 7 5.81 -9.79 8.12
N GLN A 8 5.93 -10.61 9.17
CA GLN A 8 5.83 -12.06 9.04
C GLN A 8 4.43 -12.50 8.59
N GLU A 9 3.37 -11.89 9.13
CA GLU A 9 1.99 -12.15 8.70
C GLU A 9 1.80 -11.94 7.18
N ILE A 10 2.34 -10.83 6.64
CA ILE A 10 2.27 -10.54 5.19
C ILE A 10 3.10 -11.55 4.39
N ILE A 11 4.27 -11.96 4.89
CA ILE A 11 5.11 -12.96 4.22
C ILE A 11 4.38 -14.30 4.13
N ASP A 12 3.87 -14.80 5.27
CA ASP A 12 3.17 -16.09 5.36
C ASP A 12 1.93 -16.12 4.45
N GLU A 13 1.21 -15.00 4.36
CA GLU A 13 0.06 -14.84 3.47
C GLU A 13 0.45 -14.94 1.99
N PHE A 14 1.53 -14.29 1.56
CA PHE A 14 2.01 -14.37 0.19
C PHE A 14 2.71 -15.71 -0.13
N GLU A 15 3.21 -16.44 0.87
CA GLU A 15 3.80 -17.78 0.70
C GLU A 15 2.76 -18.85 0.37
N PHE A 16 1.48 -18.64 0.72
CA PHE A 16 0.38 -19.55 0.35
C PHE A 16 0.19 -19.71 -1.16
N TYR A 17 0.59 -18.70 -1.95
CA TYR A 17 0.49 -18.72 -3.40
C TYR A 17 1.76 -19.30 -4.04
N ASP A 18 1.65 -20.40 -4.77
CA ASP A 18 2.77 -21.03 -5.47
C ASP A 18 3.16 -20.28 -6.76
N SER A 19 2.17 -19.72 -7.46
CA SER A 19 2.36 -19.04 -8.74
C SER A 19 2.65 -17.56 -8.54
N TRP A 20 3.64 -17.04 -9.27
CA TRP A 20 3.91 -15.60 -9.36
C TRP A 20 2.68 -14.81 -9.82
N MET A 21 1.93 -15.35 -10.79
CA MET A 21 0.74 -14.66 -11.31
C MET A 21 -0.35 -14.53 -10.25
N ASP A 22 -0.46 -15.50 -9.34
CA ASP A 22 -1.47 -15.49 -8.29
C ASP A 22 -1.11 -14.44 -7.23
N LYS A 23 0.18 -14.32 -6.86
CA LYS A 23 0.67 -13.23 -5.99
C LYS A 23 0.41 -11.85 -6.61
N TYR A 24 0.65 -11.72 -7.91
CA TYR A 24 0.42 -10.47 -8.63
C TYR A 24 -1.06 -10.10 -8.66
N GLN A 25 -1.94 -11.08 -8.94
CA GLN A 25 -3.38 -10.88 -8.91
C GLN A 25 -3.87 -10.50 -7.52
N TYR A 26 -3.36 -11.17 -6.48
CA TYR A 26 -3.69 -10.85 -5.10
C TYR A 26 -3.32 -9.41 -4.72
N LEU A 27 -2.11 -8.96 -5.09
CA LEU A 27 -1.69 -7.57 -4.88
C LEU A 27 -2.61 -6.55 -5.57
N ILE A 28 -3.09 -6.86 -6.79
CA ILE A 28 -4.06 -6.02 -7.50
C ILE A 28 -5.38 -5.96 -6.74
N ASP A 29 -5.86 -7.09 -6.25
CA ASP A 29 -7.15 -7.16 -5.56
C ASP A 29 -7.11 -6.41 -4.22
N LEU A 30 -6.01 -6.53 -3.46
CA LEU A 30 -5.75 -5.66 -2.30
C LEU A 30 -5.79 -4.17 -2.66
N GLY A 31 -5.20 -3.79 -3.80
CA GLY A 31 -5.25 -2.41 -4.28
C GLY A 31 -6.65 -1.91 -4.63
N LYS A 32 -7.55 -2.80 -5.08
CA LYS A 32 -8.97 -2.47 -5.38
C LYS A 32 -9.83 -2.32 -4.14
N GLU A 33 -9.44 -2.94 -3.02
CA GLU A 33 -10.14 -2.82 -1.74
C GLU A 33 -9.91 -1.47 -1.05
N LEU A 34 -8.90 -0.72 -1.49
CA LEU A 34 -8.62 0.60 -0.96
C LEU A 34 -9.77 1.57 -1.28
N GLU A 35 -10.17 2.35 -0.28
CA GLU A 35 -11.15 3.40 -0.46
C GLU A 35 -10.66 4.42 -1.50
N PRO A 36 -11.53 4.86 -2.42
CA PRO A 36 -11.16 5.86 -3.40
C PRO A 36 -10.82 7.18 -2.71
N LEU A 37 -9.74 7.81 -3.17
CA LEU A 37 -9.36 9.14 -2.71
C LEU A 37 -10.33 10.18 -3.27
N ASP A 38 -10.74 11.14 -2.43
CA ASP A 38 -11.49 12.32 -2.90
C ASP A 38 -10.69 13.07 -3.98
N GLU A 39 -11.36 13.54 -5.03
CA GLU A 39 -10.75 14.32 -6.10
C GLU A 39 -10.10 15.60 -5.58
N ALA A 40 -10.66 16.22 -4.53
CA ALA A 40 -10.05 17.40 -3.91
C ALA A 40 -8.66 17.12 -3.29
N GLU A 41 -8.42 15.87 -2.90
CA GLU A 41 -7.17 15.43 -2.29
C GLU A 41 -6.12 14.99 -3.33
N LYS A 42 -6.50 14.88 -4.62
CA LYS A 42 -5.58 14.63 -5.74
C LYS A 42 -4.87 15.91 -6.18
N ASN A 43 -4.18 16.57 -5.26
CA ASN A 43 -3.48 17.83 -5.47
C ASN A 43 -1.95 17.66 -5.36
N GLU A 44 -1.19 18.71 -5.68
CA GLU A 44 0.29 18.66 -5.68
C GLU A 44 0.91 18.39 -4.32
N LYS A 45 0.20 18.71 -3.22
CA LYS A 45 0.70 18.50 -1.85
C LYS A 45 0.74 17.01 -1.50
N ASN A 46 -0.22 16.23 -2.00
CA ASN A 46 -0.32 14.79 -1.75
C ASN A 46 0.33 13.93 -2.84
N LEU A 47 0.88 14.56 -3.90
CA LEU A 47 1.50 13.86 -5.04
C LEU A 47 2.88 13.30 -4.67
N VAL A 48 3.05 11.99 -4.84
CA VAL A 48 4.34 11.31 -4.68
C VAL A 48 5.17 11.48 -5.95
N ARG A 49 6.36 12.07 -5.82
CA ARG A 49 7.28 12.32 -6.96
C ARG A 49 8.23 11.15 -7.15
N GLY A 50 8.55 10.84 -8.40
CA GLY A 50 9.51 9.79 -8.78
C GLY A 50 8.88 8.41 -9.06
N CYS A 51 7.58 8.27 -8.90
CA CYS A 51 6.86 7.07 -9.34
C CYS A 51 6.63 7.06 -10.86
N GLN A 52 6.58 5.87 -11.47
CA GLN A 52 6.28 5.72 -12.90
C GLN A 52 4.84 6.12 -13.23
N SER A 53 3.91 5.86 -12.32
CA SER A 53 2.52 6.30 -12.36
C SER A 53 2.30 7.49 -11.43
N GLN A 54 1.21 8.22 -11.64
CA GLN A 54 0.77 9.23 -10.67
C GLN A 54 0.22 8.52 -9.42
N VAL A 55 0.76 8.87 -8.26
CA VAL A 55 0.37 8.32 -6.96
C VAL A 55 0.09 9.49 -6.01
N TRP A 56 -1.08 9.46 -5.36
CA TRP A 56 -1.44 10.39 -4.30
C TRP A 56 -1.57 9.65 -2.98
N MET A 57 -1.04 10.22 -1.90
CA MET A 57 -1.06 9.62 -0.57
C MET A 57 -1.33 10.69 0.49
N ILE A 58 -2.34 10.47 1.32
CA ILE A 58 -2.62 11.29 2.49
C ILE A 58 -2.00 10.60 3.71
N VAL A 59 -1.18 11.32 4.47
CA VAL A 59 -0.61 10.81 5.71
C VAL A 59 -1.36 11.42 6.89
N SER A 60 -2.24 10.64 7.50
CA SER A 60 -2.94 10.98 8.74
C SER A 60 -2.29 10.27 9.92
N GLY A 61 -1.16 10.80 10.39
CA GLY A 61 -0.43 10.22 11.52
C GLY A 61 0.62 11.16 12.09
N HIS A 62 0.78 11.15 13.40
CA HIS A 62 1.84 11.87 14.09
C HIS A 62 3.16 11.10 13.89
N SER A 63 4.02 11.59 13.00
CA SER A 63 5.43 11.21 12.98
C SER A 63 6.09 11.78 14.25
N ALA A 64 5.92 11.09 15.38
CA ALA A 64 6.84 11.22 16.50
C ALA A 64 7.96 10.20 16.29
N ASN A 65 9.15 10.74 16.04
CA ASN A 65 10.47 10.08 16.06
C ASN A 65 10.89 9.36 14.78
N VAL A 66 11.67 10.08 13.98
CA VAL A 66 12.87 9.55 13.30
C VAL A 66 14.07 10.06 14.09
#